data_AF-A0A699YXX7-F1
#
_entry.id   AF-A0A699YXX7-F1
#
_cell.length_a   1.000
_cell.length_b   1.000
_cell.length_c   1.000
_cell.angle_alpha   90.00
_cell.angle_beta   90.00
_cell.angle_gamma   90.00
#
_symmetry.space_group_name_H-M   'P 1'
#
loop_
_entity.id
_entity.type
_entity.pdbx_description
1 polymer ?
#
loop_
_entity_poly.entity_id
_entity_poly.type
_entity_poly.pdbx_seq_one_letter_code
_entity_poly.pdbx_strand_id
1 'polypeptide(L)'
;MQRKLVQRLMARDGLGEEAALQRVQAQMPLADKKRLAGAVLDNNGSKEQLEEQVHQLAIRLQQEAAAPRHWLLTPPTVVLGVALMLGSMLLGRQGGHRPAAMT
;
A
#
# COMPACT_ATOMS: atom_id res chain seq x y z
N MET A 1 -7.25 -27.85 -14.92
CA MET A 1 -7.14 -26.38 -14.98
C MET A 1 -6.32 -25.86 -16.17
N GLN A 2 -5.14 -26.42 -16.47
CA GLN A 2 -4.26 -25.91 -17.55
C GLN A 2 -4.92 -25.87 -18.94
N ARG A 3 -5.67 -26.91 -19.33
CA ARG A 3 -6.33 -26.99 -20.66
C ARG A 3 -7.25 -25.79 -20.95
N LYS A 4 -8.02 -25.33 -19.96
CA LYS A 4 -8.92 -24.17 -20.09
C LYS A 4 -8.15 -22.87 -20.34
N LEU A 5 -6.97 -22.71 -19.70
CA LEU A 5 -6.12 -21.52 -19.89
C LEU A 5 -5.49 -21.51 -21.29
N VAL A 6 -4.99 -22.66 -21.74
CA VAL A 6 -4.46 -22.84 -23.10
C VAL A 6 -5.52 -22.49 -24.14
N GLN A 7 -6.74 -23.03 -24.02
CA GLN A 7 -7.85 -22.70 -24.91
C GLN A 7 -8.18 -21.20 -24.93
N ARG A 8 -8.19 -20.53 -23.77
CA ARG A 8 -8.41 -19.08 -23.69
C ARG A 8 -7.31 -18.28 -24.39
N LEU A 9 -6.05 -18.69 -24.26
CA LEU A 9 -4.93 -18.04 -24.93
C LEU A 9 -5.00 -18.23 -26.45
N MET A 10 -5.30 -19.45 -26.92
CA MET A 10 -5.49 -19.72 -28.34
C MET A 10 -6.61 -18.87 -28.93
N ALA A 11 -7.78 -18.82 -28.27
CA ALA A 11 -8.93 -18.07 -28.75
C ALA A 11 -8.72 -16.54 -28.73
N ARG A 12 -8.02 -16.02 -27.72
CA ARG A 12 -7.79 -14.56 -27.56
C ARG A 12 -6.66 -14.05 -28.45
N ASP A 13 -5.56 -14.79 -28.50
CA ASP A 13 -4.30 -14.34 -29.11
C ASP A 13 -4.03 -14.99 -30.48
N GLY A 14 -4.90 -15.90 -30.95
CA GLY A 14 -4.73 -16.60 -32.22
C GLY A 14 -3.55 -17.59 -32.23
N LEU A 15 -3.18 -18.12 -31.06
CA LEU A 15 -2.01 -18.99 -30.91
C LEU A 15 -2.29 -20.45 -31.26
N GLY A 16 -1.26 -21.13 -31.78
CA GLY A 16 -1.22 -22.60 -31.78
C GLY A 16 -1.10 -23.17 -30.36
N GLU A 17 -1.51 -24.42 -30.18
CA GLU A 17 -1.54 -25.08 -28.86
C GLU A 17 -0.16 -25.13 -28.20
N GLU A 18 0.89 -25.46 -28.95
CA GLU A 18 2.26 -25.53 -28.44
C GLU A 18 2.76 -24.16 -27.92
N ALA A 19 2.52 -23.09 -28.69
CA ALA A 19 2.88 -21.73 -28.28
C ALA A 19 2.09 -21.28 -27.04
N ALA A 20 0.80 -21.65 -26.94
CA ALA A 20 -0.01 -21.38 -25.76
C ALA A 20 0.46 -22.18 -24.53
N LEU A 21 0.85 -23.44 -24.70
CA LEU A 21 1.43 -24.28 -23.64
C LEU A 21 2.75 -23.71 -23.13
N GLN A 22 3.66 -23.33 -24.02
CA GLN A 22 4.93 -22.70 -23.67
C GLN A 22 4.70 -21.42 -22.83
N ARG A 23 3.72 -20.58 -23.21
CA ARG A 23 3.34 -19.39 -22.42
C ARG A 23 2.78 -19.72 -21.04
N VAL A 24 2.02 -20.81 -20.92
CA VAL A 24 1.50 -21.26 -19.61
C VAL A 24 2.63 -21.80 -18.74
N GLN A 25 3.58 -22.54 -19.31
CA GLN A 25 4.71 -23.12 -18.61
C GLN A 25 5.76 -22.08 -18.19
N ALA A 26 5.92 -21.00 -18.96
CA ALA A 26 6.80 -19.89 -18.62
C ALA A 26 6.30 -19.04 -17.43
N GLN A 27 5.04 -19.21 -17.02
CA GLN A 27 4.47 -18.52 -15.86
C GLN A 27 4.77 -19.29 -14.57
N MET A 28 4.73 -18.56 -13.45
CA MET A 28 4.72 -19.19 -12.12
C MET A 28 3.57 -20.20 -12.00
N PRO A 29 3.80 -21.38 -11.37
CA PRO A 29 2.74 -22.34 -11.09
C PRO A 29 1.56 -21.70 -10.34
N LEU A 30 0.34 -22.09 -10.71
CA LEU A 30 -0.86 -21.48 -10.13
C LEU A 30 -0.94 -21.63 -8.60
N ALA A 31 -0.46 -22.76 -8.07
CA ALA A 31 -0.43 -23.01 -6.62
C ALA A 31 0.49 -22.02 -5.90
N ASP A 32 1.70 -21.78 -6.43
CA ASP A 32 2.64 -20.81 -5.89
C ASP A 32 2.13 -19.38 -6.01
N LYS A 33 1.51 -19.04 -7.15
CA LYS A 33 0.89 -17.73 -7.33
C LYS A 33 -0.20 -17.46 -6.30
N LYS A 34 -1.04 -18.47 -6.00
CA LYS A 34 -2.08 -18.37 -4.96
C LYS A 34 -1.46 -18.20 -3.57
N ARG A 35 -0.41 -18.96 -3.26
CA ARG A 35 0.30 -18.90 -1.98
C ARG A 35 0.92 -17.51 -1.71
N LEU A 36 1.38 -16.83 -2.75
CA LEU A 36 2.00 -15.51 -2.64
C LEU A 36 1.00 -14.33 -2.71
N ALA A 37 -0.26 -14.58 -3.07
CA ALA A 37 -1.23 -13.51 -3.30
C ALA A 37 -1.88 -13.02 -1.99
N GLY A 38 -2.03 -11.70 -1.82
CA GLY A 38 -2.80 -11.10 -0.71
C GLY A 38 -4.32 -11.22 -0.86
N ALA A 39 -4.80 -11.55 -2.06
CA ALA A 39 -6.18 -11.89 -2.36
C ALA A 39 -6.26 -12.75 -3.63
N VAL A 40 -7.26 -13.61 -3.73
CA VAL A 40 -7.51 -14.47 -4.89
C VAL A 40 -8.95 -14.27 -5.35
N LEU A 41 -9.14 -13.93 -6.63
CA LEU A 41 -10.44 -13.81 -7.28
C LEU A 41 -10.63 -14.98 -8.26
N ASP A 42 -11.73 -15.71 -8.14
CA ASP A 42 -12.04 -16.83 -9.04
C ASP A 42 -12.91 -16.39 -10.21
N ASN A 43 -12.32 -16.37 -11.41
CA ASN A 43 -12.97 -16.07 -12.68
C ASN A 43 -13.39 -17.36 -13.44
N ASN A 44 -13.75 -18.42 -12.71
CA ASN A 44 -14.37 -19.61 -13.28
C ASN A 44 -15.89 -19.65 -13.16
N GLY A 45 -16.47 -18.79 -12.31
CA GLY A 45 -17.91 -18.66 -12.12
C GLY A 45 -18.58 -17.72 -13.13
N SER A 46 -19.79 -17.28 -12.81
CA SER A 46 -20.50 -16.26 -13.60
C SER A 46 -19.87 -14.88 -13.43
N LYS A 47 -20.25 -13.94 -14.29
CA LYS A 47 -19.78 -12.55 -14.20
C LYS A 47 -20.23 -11.90 -12.89
N GLU A 48 -21.46 -12.18 -12.47
CA GLU A 48 -22.08 -11.66 -11.25
C GLU A 48 -21.34 -12.18 -10.00
N GLN A 49 -20.95 -13.46 -9.99
CA GLN A 49 -20.14 -14.04 -8.92
C GLN A 49 -18.74 -13.39 -8.83
N LEU A 50 -18.16 -13.01 -9.96
CA LEU A 50 -16.88 -12.31 -9.98
C LEU A 50 -17.03 -10.86 -9.53
N GLU A 51 -18.09 -10.18 -9.96
CA GLU A 51 -18.43 -8.80 -9.55
C GLU A 51 -18.59 -8.71 -8.04
N GLU A 52 -19.29 -9.64 -7.41
CA GLU A 52 -19.44 -9.70 -5.96
C GLU A 52 -18.08 -9.88 -5.25
N GLN A 53 -17.24 -10.83 -5.71
CA GLN A 53 -15.89 -11.01 -5.15
C GLN A 53 -15.02 -9.75 -5.26
N VAL A 54 -15.11 -9.05 -6.40
CA VAL A 54 -14.39 -7.78 -6.62
C VAL A 54 -14.91 -6.69 -5.69
N HIS A 55 -16.22 -6.58 -5.52
CA HIS A 55 -16.85 -5.59 -4.64
C HIS A 55 -16.39 -5.80 -3.19
N GLN A 56 -16.47 -7.03 -2.68
CA GLN A 56 -16.05 -7.36 -1.32
C GLN A 56 -14.56 -7.07 -1.09
N LEU A 57 -13.71 -7.42 -2.07
CA LEU A 57 -12.28 -7.11 -1.99
C LEU A 57 -12.03 -5.60 -1.97
N ALA A 58 -12.75 -4.82 -2.78
CA ALA A 58 -12.61 -3.37 -2.83
C ALA A 58 -12.97 -2.71 -1.49
N ILE A 59 -14.09 -3.10 -0.87
CA ILE A 59 -14.47 -2.63 0.47
C ILE A 59 -13.38 -2.95 1.49
N ARG A 60 -12.90 -4.21 1.51
CA ARG A 60 -11.86 -4.64 2.45
C ARG A 60 -10.58 -3.80 2.31
N LEU A 61 -10.11 -3.61 1.07
CA LEU A 61 -8.90 -2.82 0.80
C LEU A 61 -9.08 -1.34 1.16
N GLN A 62 -10.28 -0.77 0.96
CA GLN A 62 -10.59 0.59 1.38
C GLN A 62 -10.54 0.73 2.91
N GLN A 63 -11.06 -0.24 3.65
CA GLN A 63 -11.00 -0.25 5.12
C GLN A 63 -9.56 -0.39 5.64
N GLU A 64 -8.77 -1.28 5.04
CA GLU A 64 -7.35 -1.46 5.37
C GLU A 64 -6.53 -0.19 5.06
N ALA A 65 -6.86 0.51 3.96
CA ALA A 65 -6.21 1.77 3.59
C ALA A 65 -6.67 2.97 4.44
N ALA A 66 -7.89 2.94 4.99
CA ALA A 66 -8.42 4.00 5.84
C ALA A 66 -7.80 4.02 7.24
N ALA A 67 -7.04 2.99 7.64
CA ALA A 67 -6.20 3.03 8.82
C ALA A 67 -4.99 3.96 8.54
N PRO A 68 -4.76 5.03 9.32
CA PRO A 68 -3.69 5.97 9.05
C PRO A 68 -2.33 5.35 9.41
N ARG A 69 -1.76 4.57 8.48
CA ARG A 69 -0.50 3.82 8.68
C ARG A 69 0.75 4.70 8.76
N HIS A 70 0.62 6.03 8.77
CA HIS A 70 1.74 6.97 8.88
C HIS A 70 1.41 8.30 9.58
N TRP A 71 0.28 8.44 10.28
CA TRP A 71 -0.04 9.69 11.00
C TRP A 71 0.78 9.92 12.28
N LEU A 72 1.64 8.96 12.68
CA LEU A 72 2.61 9.18 13.76
C LEU A 72 3.92 9.86 13.30
N LEU A 73 4.17 10.01 12.00
CA LEU A 73 5.30 10.78 11.51
C LEU A 73 4.80 12.00 10.72
N THR A 74 4.77 13.14 11.42
CA THR A 74 4.51 14.54 10.99
C THR A 74 3.02 14.95 10.90
N PRO A 75 2.53 16.10 11.46
CA PRO A 75 3.25 17.28 11.95
C PRO A 75 3.17 17.74 13.45
N PRO A 76 2.38 17.23 14.44
CA PRO A 76 2.28 17.95 15.73
C PRO A 76 3.53 17.88 16.61
N THR A 77 4.30 16.79 16.53
CA THR A 77 5.48 16.58 17.38
C THR A 77 6.69 17.41 16.95
N VAL A 78 6.91 17.57 15.64
CA VAL A 78 7.98 18.41 15.11
C VAL A 78 7.69 19.89 15.40
N VAL A 79 6.44 20.32 15.28
CA VAL A 79 6.03 21.70 15.58
C VAL A 79 6.26 22.03 17.07
N LEU A 80 5.91 21.11 17.98
CA LEU A 80 6.12 21.31 19.41
C LEU A 80 7.62 21.40 19.77
N GLY A 81 8.45 20.54 19.16
CA GLY A 81 9.90 20.56 19.37
C GLY A 81 10.56 21.87 18.94
N VAL A 82 10.20 22.40 17.76
CA VAL A 82 10.73 23.68 17.25
C VAL A 82 10.25 24.86 18.10
N ALA A 83 8.99 24.86 18.56
CA ALA A 83 8.45 25.91 19.42
C ALA A 83 9.15 25.99 20.78
N LEU A 84 9.43 24.83 21.41
CA LEU A 84 10.17 24.77 22.67
C LEU A 84 11.63 25.25 22.50
N MET A 85 12.27 24.89 21.38
CA MET A 85 13.65 25.31 21.09
C MET A 85 13.75 26.83 20.90
N LEU A 86 12.84 27.45 20.12
CA LEU A 86 12.79 28.90 19.93
C LEU A 86 12.43 29.66 21.22
N GLY A 87 11.54 29.09 22.06
CA GLY A 87 11.19 29.67 23.36
C GLY A 87 12.40 29.79 24.29
N SER A 88 13.23 28.74 24.38
CA SER A 88 14.44 28.75 25.22
C SER A 88 15.48 29.80 24.76
N MET A 89 15.58 30.08 23.46
CA MET A 89 16.48 31.11 22.92
C MET A 89 15.99 32.54 23.21
N LEU A 90 14.68 32.76 23.28
CA LEU A 90 14.10 34.08 23.57
C LEU A 90 14.10 34.42 25.06
N LEU A 91 13.86 33.43 25.94
CA LEU A 91 13.91 33.64 27.38
C LEU A 91 15.35 33.82 27.92
N GLY A 92 16.36 33.32 27.21
CA GLY A 92 17.77 33.45 27.60
C GLY A 92 18.40 34.84 27.40
N ARG A 93 17.72 35.80 26.75
CA ARG A 93 18.28 37.13 26.45
C ARG A 93 17.95 38.23 27.47
N GLN A 94 17.17 37.96 28.52
CA GLN A 94 16.69 38.98 29.47
C GLN A 94 17.37 38.96 30.86
N GLY A 95 18.61 38.46 30.97
CA GLY A 95 19.34 38.41 32.23
C GLY A 95 20.78 38.93 32.12
N GLY A 96 20.96 40.25 31.99
CA GLY A 96 22.32 40.79 31.87
C GLY A 96 22.47 42.30 31.84
N HIS A 97 21.91 43.03 32.81
CA HIS A 97 22.47 44.34 33.19
C HIS A 97 22.22 44.65 34.66
N ARG A 98 23.28 44.50 35.47
CA ARG A 98 23.44 45.21 36.75
C ARG A 98 24.69 46.09 36.60
N PRO A 99 24.57 47.39 36.90
CA PRO A 99 25.53 48.02 37.80
C PRO A 99 24.75 48.73 38.93
N ALA A 100 24.96 48.32 40.18
CA ALA A 100 25.98 48.84 41.10
C ALA A 100 25.57 50.21 41.65
N ALA A 101 25.06 50.18 42.89
CA ALA A 101 24.91 51.34 43.74
C ALA A 101 26.29 51.95 44.06
N MET A 102 26.43 53.27 44.00
CA MET A 102 27.30 54.03 44.91
C MET A 102 27.08 55.54 44.82
N THR A 103 26.88 56.11 46.03
CA THR A 103 27.05 57.51 46.49
C THR A 103 26.29 58.64 45.82
#